data_AF-F3KIL8-F1
#
_entry.id   AF-F3KIL8-F1
#
_cell.length_a   1.000
_cell.length_b   1.000
_cell.length_c   1.000
_cell.angle_alpha   90.00
_cell.angle_beta   90.00
_cell.angle_gamma   90.00
#
_symmetry.space_group_name_H-M   'P 1'
#
loop_
_entity.id
_entity.type
_entity.pdbx_description
1 polymer ?
#
loop_
_entity_poly.entity_id
_entity_poly.type
_entity_poly.pdbx_seq_one_letter_code
_entity_poly.pdbx_strand_id
1 'polypeptide(L)'
;MLAAGIGITVRGYSMKSEFRYAKIIFAVLSIIVVYLGADMFFHYPYRIIIQFGTIAIIIWILRRNKKKPDSLEILKQRYARGEISKEEFDKIKSDLID
;
A
#
# COMPACT_ATOMS: atom_id res chain seq x y z
N MET A 1 20.31 14.03 33.89
CA MET A 1 19.15 13.13 33.73
C MET A 1 18.66 13.26 32.29
N LEU A 2 18.62 12.14 31.58
CA LEU A 2 18.71 12.02 30.11
C LEU A 2 17.42 12.45 29.39
N ALA A 3 17.50 13.46 28.54
CA ALA A 3 16.54 13.69 27.46
C ALA A 3 16.97 12.85 26.24
N ALA A 4 16.63 11.56 26.26
CA ALA A 4 16.81 10.68 25.11
C ALA A 4 15.66 10.93 24.13
N GLY A 5 15.99 11.53 22.98
CA GLY A 5 15.07 11.65 21.85
C GLY A 5 14.50 10.28 21.49
N ILE A 6 13.21 10.25 21.15
CA ILE A 6 12.54 9.07 20.61
C ILE A 6 13.02 8.92 19.15
N GLY A 7 14.30 8.58 18.99
CA GLY A 7 14.85 8.00 17.78
C GLY A 7 14.64 6.50 17.88
N ILE A 8 13.49 6.01 17.40
CA ILE A 8 13.29 4.56 17.26
C ILE A 8 14.20 4.11 16.12
N THR A 9 15.42 3.70 16.45
CA THR A 9 16.35 3.03 15.53
C THR A 9 15.84 1.60 15.29
N VAL A 10 14.86 1.44 14.39
CA VAL A 10 14.46 0.11 13.92
C VAL A 10 15.48 -0.37 12.91
N ARG A 11 16.32 -1.28 13.40
CA ARG A 11 17.30 -2.10 12.70
C ARG A 11 16.71 -2.71 11.42
N GLY A 12 17.28 -2.35 10.26
CA GLY A 12 17.44 -3.25 9.12
C GLY A 12 16.22 -3.75 8.34
N TYR A 13 15.00 -3.24 8.57
CA TYR A 13 13.86 -3.54 7.71
C TYR A 13 13.69 -2.44 6.66
N SER A 14 13.74 -2.80 5.38
CA SER A 14 13.47 -1.90 4.25
C SER A 14 12.01 -1.44 4.31
N MET A 15 11.81 -0.36 5.04
CA MET A 15 10.55 0.14 5.58
C MET A 15 9.59 0.69 4.51
N LYS A 16 9.81 0.47 3.21
CA LYS A 16 9.01 1.10 2.14
C LYS A 16 7.63 0.45 1.95
N SER A 17 7.46 -0.84 2.28
CA SER A 17 6.18 -1.55 2.12
C SER A 17 5.26 -1.43 3.34
N GLU A 18 5.82 -1.29 4.55
CA GLU A 18 5.06 -1.19 5.81
C GLU A 18 4.32 0.14 5.96
N PHE A 19 4.89 1.23 5.43
CA PHE A 19 4.18 2.52 5.38
C PHE A 19 2.89 2.46 4.55
N ARG A 20 2.78 1.55 3.58
CA ARG A 20 1.54 1.42 2.79
C ARG A 20 0.40 0.87 3.65
N TYR A 21 0.67 -0.18 4.42
CA TYR A 21 -0.33 -0.76 5.32
C TYR A 21 -0.63 0.15 6.50
N ALA A 22 0.39 0.79 7.10
CA ALA A 22 0.18 1.77 8.16
C ALA A 22 -0.68 2.96 7.70
N LYS A 23 -0.50 3.44 6.46
CA LYS A 23 -1.32 4.50 5.87
C LYS A 23 -2.78 4.07 5.64
N ILE A 24 -3.00 2.84 5.16
CA ILE A 24 -4.35 2.29 4.96
C ILE A 24 -5.06 2.12 6.31
N ILE A 25 -4.37 1.54 7.30
CA ILE A 25 -4.90 1.33 8.65
C ILE A 25 -5.26 2.66 9.29
N PHE A 26 -4.39 3.67 9.21
CA PHE A 26 -4.67 5.01 9.74
C PHE A 26 -5.86 5.68 9.05
N ALA A 27 -5.99 5.52 7.72
CA ALA A 27 -7.14 6.03 6.98
C ALA A 27 -8.45 5.36 7.42
N VAL A 28 -8.45 4.03 7.57
CA VAL A 28 -9.62 3.28 8.06
C VAL A 28 -9.97 3.66 9.50
N LEU A 29 -8.97 3.83 10.36
CA LEU A 29 -9.16 4.25 11.75
C LEU A 29 -9.75 5.66 11.83
N SER A 30 -9.27 6.59 11.00
CA SER A 30 -9.82 7.96 10.94
C SER A 30 -11.30 7.97 10.54
N ILE A 31 -11.71 7.06 9.64
CA ILE A 31 -13.11 6.90 9.24
C ILE A 31 -13.94 6.42 10.44
N ILE A 32 -13.47 5.41 11.16
CA ILE A 32 -14.17 4.84 12.33
C ILE A 32 -14.30 5.89 13.44
N VAL A 33 -13.24 6.65 13.74
CA VAL A 33 -13.26 7.73 14.74
C VAL A 33 -14.24 8.85 14.36
N VAL A 34 -14.31 9.21 13.08
CA VAL A 34 -15.27 10.20 12.55
C VAL A 34 -16.72 9.70 12.66
N TYR A 35 -16.96 8.39 12.59
CA TYR A 35 -18.28 7.80 12.78
C TYR A 35 -18.71 7.71 14.25
N LEU A 36 -17.77 7.49 15.17
CA LEU A 36 -18.07 7.34 16.60
C LEU A 36 -18.32 8.67 17.33
N GLY A 37 -17.91 9.81 16.75
CA GLY A 37 -17.96 11.12 17.42
C GLY A 37 -18.98 12.12 16.91
N ALA A 38 -19.95 11.72 16.07
CA ALA A 38 -20.81 12.70 15.38
C ALA A 38 -22.29 12.34 15.49
N ASP A 39 -22.78 12.33 16.72
CA ASP A 39 -24.18 12.56 17.00
C ASP A 39 -24.57 13.99 16.59
N MET A 40 -25.63 14.10 15.78
CA MET A 40 -26.57 15.22 15.56
C MET A 40 -26.95 15.42 14.07
N PHE A 41 -27.77 14.46 13.61
CA PHE A 41 -28.93 14.49 12.69
C PHE A 41 -29.09 15.47 11.51
N PHE A 42 -28.46 16.65 11.47
CA PHE A 42 -28.71 17.66 10.42
C PHE A 42 -27.65 17.72 9.32
N HIS A 43 -26.57 16.96 9.47
CA HIS A 43 -25.37 17.08 8.65
C HIS A 43 -25.09 15.83 7.78
N TYR A 44 -26.08 14.97 7.60
CA TYR A 44 -25.90 13.64 7.01
C TYR A 44 -25.57 13.60 5.49
N PRO A 45 -26.20 14.39 4.60
CA PRO A 45 -26.05 14.16 3.16
C PRO A 45 -24.66 14.58 2.62
N TYR A 46 -24.07 15.66 3.13
CA TYR A 46 -22.76 16.10 2.66
C TYR A 46 -21.63 15.17 3.14
N ARG A 47 -21.80 14.48 4.27
CA ARG A 47 -20.82 13.50 4.79
C ARG A 47 -20.69 12.31 3.86
N ILE A 48 -21.80 11.84 3.30
CA ILE A 48 -21.81 10.74 2.32
C ILE A 48 -20.98 11.13 1.09
N ILE A 49 -21.19 12.32 0.53
CA ILE A 49 -20.46 12.80 -0.65
C ILE A 49 -18.96 12.90 -0.39
N ILE A 50 -18.55 13.45 0.75
CA ILE A 50 -17.14 13.57 1.13
C ILE A 50 -16.49 12.19 1.32
N GLN A 51 -17.22 11.23 1.91
CA GLN A 51 -16.74 9.86 2.12
C GLN A 51 -16.48 9.15 0.78
N PHE A 52 -17.46 9.17 -0.11
CA PHE A 52 -17.34 8.55 -1.43
C PHE A 52 -16.28 9.25 -2.29
N GLY A 53 -16.18 10.58 -2.23
CA GLY A 53 -15.13 11.34 -2.89
C GLY A 53 -13.73 10.94 -2.42
N THR A 54 -13.55 10.78 -1.11
CA THR A 54 -12.27 10.36 -0.52
C THR A 54 -11.89 8.94 -0.96
N ILE A 55 -12.84 8.00 -0.91
CA ILE A 55 -12.62 6.62 -1.36
C ILE A 55 -12.29 6.59 -2.86
N ALA A 56 -13.01 7.35 -3.69
CA ALA A 56 -12.77 7.44 -5.12
C ALA A 56 -11.37 7.97 -5.45
N ILE A 57 -10.91 9.00 -4.74
CA ILE A 57 -9.56 9.57 -4.90
C ILE A 57 -8.50 8.54 -4.50
N ILE A 58 -8.67 7.84 -3.37
CA ILE A 58 -7.74 6.79 -2.94
C ILE A 58 -7.67 5.67 -3.99
N ILE A 59 -8.82 5.17 -4.45
CA ILE A 59 -8.89 4.13 -5.50
C ILE A 59 -8.24 4.61 -6.79
N TRP A 60 -8.46 5.86 -7.18
CA TRP A 60 -7.88 6.46 -8.39
C TRP A 60 -6.36 6.56 -8.30
N ILE A 61 -5.81 6.99 -7.16
CA ILE A 61 -4.37 7.05 -6.89
C ILE A 61 -3.77 5.64 -6.85
N LEU A 62 -4.44 4.68 -6.22
CA LEU A 62 -3.98 3.29 -6.17
C LEU A 62 -4.01 2.62 -7.56
N ARG A 63 -5.03 2.93 -8.38
CA ARG A 63 -5.11 2.45 -9.77
C ARG A 63 -4.03 3.07 -10.65
N ARG A 64 -3.70 4.35 -10.46
CA ARG A 64 -2.56 4.98 -11.14
C ARG A 64 -1.20 4.39 -10.73
N ASN A 65 -1.10 3.87 -9.51
CA ASN A 65 0.11 3.21 -9.00
C ASN A 65 0.17 1.71 -9.26
N LYS A 66 -0.81 1.12 -9.98
CA LYS A 66 -0.57 -0.16 -10.66
C LYS A 66 0.40 0.12 -11.80
N LYS A 67 1.70 0.22 -11.47
CA LYS A 67 2.76 -0.04 -12.43
C LYS A 67 2.38 -1.33 -13.12
N LYS A 68 2.46 -1.35 -14.46
CA LYS A 68 2.40 -2.60 -15.22
C LYS A 68 3.25 -3.63 -14.45
N PRO A 69 2.75 -4.86 -14.22
CA PRO A 69 3.51 -5.86 -13.50
C PRO A 69 4.90 -5.88 -14.09
N ASP A 70 5.88 -5.65 -13.23
CA ASP A 70 7.26 -5.56 -13.65
C ASP A 70 7.57 -6.84 -14.44
N SER A 71 8.35 -6.76 -15.51
CA SER A 71 8.69 -7.94 -16.32
C SER A 71 9.22 -9.08 -15.42
N LEU A 72 9.93 -8.71 -14.36
CA LEU A 72 10.40 -9.58 -13.29
C LEU A 72 9.28 -10.21 -12.44
N GLU A 73 8.18 -9.50 -12.19
CA GLU A 73 7.02 -10.01 -11.43
C GLU A 73 6.23 -11.04 -12.25
N ILE A 74 6.09 -10.81 -13.57
CA ILE A 74 5.53 -11.79 -14.50
C ILE A 74 6.43 -13.03 -14.57
N LEU A 75 7.75 -12.85 -14.67
CA LEU A 75 8.72 -13.94 -14.72
C LEU A 75 8.66 -14.81 -13.44
N LYS A 76 8.57 -14.18 -12.26
CA LYS A 76 8.38 -14.88 -10.98
C LYS A 76 7.07 -15.67 -10.92
N GLN A 77 5.97 -15.12 -11.44
CA GLN A 77 4.69 -15.84 -11.49
C GLN A 77 4.77 -17.09 -12.36
N ARG A 78 5.45 -17.04 -13.52
CA ARG A 78 5.61 -18.19 -14.41
C ARG A 78 6.48 -19.29 -13.79
N TYR A 79 7.57 -18.91 -13.12
CA TYR A 79 8.40 -19.86 -12.38
C TYR A 79 7.62 -20.53 -11.24
N ALA A 80 6.82 -19.77 -10.49
CA ALA A 80 5.99 -20.32 -9.41
C ALA A 80 4.89 -21.27 -9.91
N ARG A 81 4.41 -21.09 -11.14
CA ARG A 81 3.48 -22.01 -11.81
C ARG A 81 4.18 -23.23 -12.41
N GLY A 82 5.51 -23.26 -12.43
CA GLY A 82 6.29 -24.30 -13.10
C GLY A 82 6.24 -24.24 -14.63
N GLU A 83 5.82 -23.10 -15.20
CA GLU A 83 5.76 -22.89 -16.66
C GLU A 83 7.17 -22.70 -17.28
N ILE A 84 8.17 -22.37 -16.47
CA ILE A 84 9.57 -22.16 -16.88
C ILE A 84 10.52 -22.87 -15.93
N SER A 85 11.65 -23.36 -16.45
CA SER A 85 12.67 -23.98 -15.63
C SER A 85 13.48 -22.94 -14.84
N LYS A 86 14.29 -23.41 -13.88
CA LYS A 86 15.21 -22.54 -13.14
C LYS A 86 16.29 -21.94 -14.06
N GLU A 87 16.78 -22.70 -15.04
CA GLU A 87 17.76 -22.20 -16.00
C GLU A 87 17.19 -21.10 -16.89
N GLU A 88 15.94 -21.25 -17.35
CA GLU A 88 15.25 -20.24 -18.16
C GLU A 88 14.93 -18.98 -17.34
N PHE A 89 14.54 -19.16 -16.09
CA PHE A 89 14.31 -18.05 -15.16
C PHE A 89 15.57 -17.21 -14.97
N ASP A 90 16.72 -17.84 -14.72
CA ASP A 90 17.97 -17.12 -14.44
C ASP A 90 18.51 -16.38 -15.68
N LYS A 91 18.37 -16.95 -16.88
CA LYS A 91 18.71 -16.26 -18.15
C LYS A 91 17.86 -15.03 -18.41
N ILE A 92 16.54 -15.17 -18.32
CA ILE A 92 15.64 -14.04 -18.60
C ILE A 92 15.78 -12.99 -17.50
N LYS A 93 16.06 -13.40 -16.26
CA LYS A 93 16.31 -12.48 -15.15
C LYS A 93 17.57 -11.63 -15.37
N SER A 94 18.67 -12.19 -15.88
CA SER A 94 19.87 -11.40 -16.19
C SER A 94 19.59 -10.37 -17.29
N ASP A 95 18.89 -10.79 -18.34
CA ASP A 95 18.56 -9.92 -19.49
C ASP A 95 17.59 -8.79 -19.13
N LEU A 96 16.83 -8.91 -18.03
CA LEU A 96 15.89 -7.90 -17.55
C LEU A 96 16.50 -6.92 -16.52
N ILE A 97 17.70 -7.22 -16.01
CA ILE A 97 18.41 -6.39 -15.02
C ILE A 97 19.47 -5.48 -15.70
N ASP A 98 19.96 -5.88 -16.88
CA ASP A 98 20.78 -5.05 -17.79
C ASP A 98 19.94 -4.00 -18.55
#